data_AF-A0A1M6KNN2-F1
#
_entry.id   AF-A0A1M6KNN2-F1
#
_cell.length_a   1.000
_cell.length_b   1.000
_cell.length_c   1.000
_cell.angle_alpha   90.00
_cell.angle_beta   90.00
_cell.angle_gamma   90.00
#
_symmetry.space_group_name_H-M   'P 1'
#
loop_
_entity.id
_entity.type
_entity.pdbx_description
1 polymer ?
#
loop_
_entity_poly.entity_id
_entity_poly.type
_entity_poly.pdbx_seq_one_letter_code
_entity_poly.pdbx_strand_id
1 'polypeptide(L)'
;FDDRLTGSEARNQLNGLGGDDFLFGYGGIDYLKGGLGDDTINGGAGSDYALFDGDRASYTLTRSSGTEVTVSGPDGTDSLANVEYFRFDDMDVTIWELAIV
;
A
#
# COMPACT_ATOMS: atom_id res chain seq x y z
N PHE A 1 -7.66 12.91 -9.40
CA PHE A 1 -7.19 14.16 -8.80
C PHE A 1 -6.21 13.74 -7.76
N ASP A 2 -5.11 14.45 -7.62
CA ASP A 2 -4.09 14.09 -6.64
C ASP A 2 -4.56 14.56 -5.26
N ASP A 3 -4.73 13.62 -4.34
CA ASP A 3 -5.28 13.83 -3.01
C ASP A 3 -4.24 13.56 -1.92
N ARG A 4 -4.47 14.16 -0.75
CA ARG A 4 -3.70 13.89 0.47
C ARG A 4 -4.64 13.40 1.56
N LEU A 5 -4.50 12.13 1.93
CA LEU A 5 -5.31 11.46 2.93
C LEU A 5 -4.46 11.13 4.16
N THR A 6 -4.97 11.49 5.34
CA THR A 6 -4.28 11.24 6.61
C THR A 6 -5.23 10.59 7.60
N GLY A 7 -4.78 9.49 8.19
CA GLY A 7 -5.41 8.77 9.29
C GLY A 7 -5.12 9.40 10.65
N SER A 8 -4.98 8.55 11.65
CA SER A 8 -4.92 8.90 13.07
C SER A 8 -4.17 7.82 13.85
N GLU A 9 -4.19 7.85 15.18
CA GLU A 9 -3.64 6.78 16.04
C GLU A 9 -4.60 5.57 16.17
N ALA A 10 -5.68 5.55 15.39
CA ALA A 10 -6.70 4.51 15.41
C ALA A 10 -6.78 3.81 14.06
N ARG A 11 -7.45 2.66 14.03
CA ARG A 11 -7.68 1.89 12.80
C ARG A 11 -8.42 2.72 11.73
N ASN A 12 -7.77 3.00 10.60
CA ASN A 12 -8.31 3.78 9.49
C ASN A 12 -8.58 2.93 8.23
N GLN A 13 -9.43 3.47 7.36
CA GLN A 13 -9.66 2.99 6.00
C GLN A 13 -9.53 4.20 5.07
N LEU A 14 -8.48 4.23 4.24
CA LEU A 14 -8.20 5.32 3.32
C LEU A 14 -8.26 4.80 1.88
N ASN A 15 -8.87 5.58 0.99
CA ASN A 15 -9.04 5.24 -0.43
C ASN A 15 -8.82 6.49 -1.29
N GLY A 16 -7.70 6.56 -2.01
CA GLY A 16 -7.32 7.69 -2.87
C GLY A 16 -8.12 7.77 -4.17
N LEU A 17 -8.61 6.62 -4.65
CA LEU A 17 -9.41 6.44 -5.87
C LEU A 17 -8.60 6.60 -7.15
N GLY A 18 -8.24 7.80 -7.54
CA GLY A 18 -7.55 7.98 -8.81
C GLY A 18 -6.86 9.33 -8.92
N GLY A 19 -5.65 9.35 -9.43
CA GLY A 19 -4.68 10.45 -9.28
C GLY A 19 -3.43 9.93 -8.58
N ASP A 20 -2.41 10.76 -8.49
CA ASP A 20 -1.19 10.39 -7.77
C ASP A 20 -1.32 10.83 -6.30
N ASP A 21 -1.76 9.93 -5.44
CA ASP A 21 -2.23 10.24 -4.09
C ASP A 21 -1.15 10.04 -3.01
N PHE A 22 -1.31 10.76 -1.90
CA PHE A 22 -0.51 10.57 -0.69
C PHE A 22 -1.37 10.07 0.47
N LEU A 23 -1.14 8.84 0.93
CA LEU A 23 -1.86 8.22 2.04
C LEU A 23 -0.94 8.03 3.24
N PHE A 24 -1.35 8.51 4.42
CA PHE A 24 -0.63 8.32 5.68
C PHE A 24 -1.56 7.72 6.74
N GLY A 25 -1.29 6.49 7.21
CA GLY A 25 -2.09 5.81 8.24
C GLY A 25 -1.83 6.34 9.67
N TYR A 26 -0.55 6.55 9.99
CA TYR A 26 0.00 6.93 11.30
C TYR A 26 0.10 5.78 12.29
N GLY A 27 -0.90 5.55 13.13
CA GLY A 27 -0.86 4.52 14.16
C GLY A 27 -2.10 3.66 14.08
N GLY A 28 -1.99 2.34 14.26
CA GLY A 28 -3.17 1.48 14.20
C GLY A 28 -2.94 0.23 13.36
N ILE A 29 -3.98 -0.19 12.65
CA ILE A 29 -3.96 -1.34 11.74
C ILE A 29 -4.75 -0.88 10.52
N ASP A 30 -4.09 -0.22 9.59
CA ASP A 30 -4.77 0.55 8.57
C ASP A 30 -5.04 -0.27 7.31
N TYR A 31 -6.10 0.12 6.60
CA TYR A 31 -6.42 -0.41 5.28
C TYR A 31 -6.32 0.73 4.27
N LEU A 32 -5.32 0.67 3.42
CA LEU A 32 -4.88 1.76 2.56
C LEU A 32 -4.98 1.32 1.11
N LYS A 33 -5.76 2.04 0.33
CA LYS A 33 -5.92 1.82 -1.10
C LYS A 33 -5.55 3.10 -1.83
N GLY A 34 -4.48 3.04 -2.62
CA GLY A 34 -4.08 4.16 -3.47
C GLY A 34 -5.16 4.40 -4.53
N GLY A 35 -5.29 3.44 -5.44
CA GLY A 35 -6.26 3.51 -6.53
C GLY A 35 -5.50 3.59 -7.85
N LEU A 36 -6.06 4.26 -8.85
CA LEU A 36 -5.37 4.47 -10.13
C LEU A 36 -4.37 5.63 -10.02
N GLY A 37 -3.15 5.47 -10.50
CA GLY A 37 -2.10 6.50 -10.45
C GLY A 37 -0.85 5.96 -9.79
N ASP A 38 0.17 6.81 -9.68
CA ASP A 38 1.41 6.46 -8.98
C ASP A 38 1.35 6.99 -7.55
N ASP A 39 0.94 6.13 -6.61
CA ASP A 39 0.63 6.55 -5.24
C ASP A 39 1.82 6.47 -4.28
N THR A 40 1.79 7.28 -3.23
CA THR A 40 2.69 7.19 -2.08
C THR A 40 1.91 6.84 -0.83
N ILE A 41 2.17 5.65 -0.27
CA ILE A 41 1.46 5.13 0.91
C ILE A 41 2.44 4.90 2.05
N ASN A 42 2.10 5.41 3.24
CA ASN A 42 2.82 5.12 4.48
C ASN A 42 1.83 4.57 5.52
N GLY A 43 1.96 3.30 5.90
CA GLY A 43 1.11 2.67 6.91
C GLY A 43 1.35 3.27 8.29
N GLY A 44 2.59 3.19 8.73
CA GLY A 44 3.06 3.84 9.96
C GLY A 44 3.34 2.79 11.03
N ALA A 45 2.96 3.07 12.27
CA ALA A 45 3.10 2.13 13.37
C ALA A 45 1.88 1.21 13.40
N GLY A 46 2.09 -0.09 13.20
CA GLY A 46 0.94 -0.97 13.07
C GLY A 46 1.24 -2.26 12.36
N SER A 47 0.16 -2.90 11.94
CA SER A 47 0.20 -4.00 10.98
C SER A 47 -0.73 -3.61 9.86
N ASP A 48 -0.18 -2.98 8.83
CA ASP A 48 -0.97 -2.23 7.86
C ASP A 48 -1.16 -3.01 6.56
N TYR A 49 -2.28 -2.76 5.90
CA TYR A 49 -2.73 -3.46 4.70
C TYR A 49 -2.81 -2.49 3.53
N ALA A 50 -2.00 -2.72 2.49
CA ALA A 50 -2.26 -2.15 1.18
C ALA A 50 -3.26 -3.03 0.40
N LEU A 51 -4.27 -2.39 -0.20
CA LEU A 51 -5.34 -3.06 -0.94
C LEU A 51 -5.23 -2.76 -2.44
N PHE A 52 -5.33 -3.80 -3.27
CA PHE A 52 -5.26 -3.69 -4.73
C PHE A 52 -6.48 -4.36 -5.39
N ASP A 53 -6.99 -3.80 -6.49
CA ASP A 53 -8.17 -4.30 -7.21
C ASP A 53 -7.78 -5.26 -8.35
N GLY A 54 -7.07 -6.33 -7.99
CA GLY A 54 -6.76 -7.39 -8.93
C GLY A 54 -5.99 -8.54 -8.31
N ASP A 55 -5.85 -9.62 -9.09
CA ASP A 55 -5.12 -10.81 -8.67
C ASP A 55 -3.62 -10.51 -8.49
N ARG A 56 -2.98 -11.18 -7.53
CA ARG A 56 -1.55 -11.04 -7.20
C ARG A 56 -0.65 -11.19 -8.43
N ALA A 57 -1.02 -12.05 -9.38
CA ALA A 57 -0.24 -12.29 -10.60
C ALA A 57 -0.13 -11.06 -11.52
N SER A 58 -1.01 -10.07 -11.38
CA SER A 58 -1.00 -8.82 -12.15
C SER A 58 0.02 -7.80 -11.66
N TYR A 59 0.59 -8.01 -10.46
CA TYR A 59 1.45 -7.03 -9.79
C TYR A 59 2.88 -7.55 -9.61
N THR A 60 3.84 -6.63 -9.64
CA THR A 60 5.23 -6.86 -9.28
C THR A 60 5.53 -6.11 -7.99
N LEU A 61 6.05 -6.81 -6.98
CA LEU A 61 6.42 -6.22 -5.69
C LEU A 61 7.94 -6.29 -5.56
N THR A 62 8.56 -5.14 -5.35
CA THR A 62 10.02 -4.99 -5.19
C THR A 62 10.30 -4.40 -3.83
N ARG A 63 10.86 -5.20 -2.91
CA ARG A 63 11.23 -4.74 -1.57
C ARG A 63 12.65 -4.19 -1.57
N SER A 64 12.80 -2.89 -1.34
CA SER A 64 14.11 -2.21 -1.33
C SER A 64 14.74 -2.15 0.06
N SER A 65 13.94 -2.26 1.12
CA SER A 65 14.44 -2.19 2.49
C SER A 65 13.59 -3.01 3.47
N GLY A 66 13.85 -2.87 4.77
CA GLY A 66 13.06 -3.53 5.81
C GLY A 66 11.57 -3.17 5.76
N THR A 67 11.23 -1.97 5.30
CA THR A 67 9.86 -1.44 5.35
C THR A 67 9.39 -0.80 4.04
N GLU A 68 10.25 -0.70 3.01
CA GLU A 68 9.90 -0.09 1.73
C GLU A 68 9.66 -1.15 0.64
N VAL A 69 8.56 -0.99 -0.08
CA VAL A 69 8.16 -1.81 -1.22
C VAL A 69 7.64 -0.92 -2.34
N THR A 70 8.12 -1.12 -3.56
CA THR A 70 7.48 -0.60 -4.77
C THR A 70 6.55 -1.67 -5.33
N VAL A 71 5.30 -1.31 -5.61
CA VAL A 71 4.31 -2.19 -6.24
C VAL A 71 3.94 -1.61 -7.59
N SER A 72 4.14 -2.36 -8.67
CA SER A 72 3.71 -1.94 -10.01
C SER A 72 2.70 -2.92 -10.60
N GLY A 73 1.67 -2.40 -11.26
CA GLY A 73 0.57 -3.21 -11.79
C GLY A 73 -0.40 -2.43 -12.69
N PRO A 74 -1.65 -2.93 -12.83
CA PRO A 74 -2.68 -2.29 -13.65
C PRO A 74 -3.07 -0.89 -13.18
N ASP A 75 -2.91 -0.63 -11.89
CA ASP A 75 -3.34 0.62 -11.28
C ASP A 75 -2.26 1.71 -11.30
N GLY A 76 -1.00 1.37 -11.60
CA GLY A 76 0.12 2.29 -11.60
C GLY A 76 1.36 1.73 -10.90
N THR A 77 2.27 2.60 -10.48
CA THR A 77 3.46 2.26 -9.70
C THR A 77 3.46 2.99 -8.36
N ASP A 78 3.20 2.24 -7.31
CA ASP A 78 3.05 2.76 -5.95
C ASP A 78 4.34 2.58 -5.14
N SER A 79 4.66 3.59 -4.32
CA SER A 79 5.71 3.54 -3.32
C SER A 79 5.12 3.40 -1.92
N LEU A 80 5.39 2.26 -1.28
CA LEU A 80 4.84 1.90 0.03
C LEU A 80 5.95 1.87 1.07
N ALA A 81 5.67 2.45 2.24
CA ALA A 81 6.54 2.39 3.41
C ALA A 81 5.75 1.97 4.64
N ASN A 82 6.37 1.15 5.50
CA ASN A 82 5.75 0.66 6.75
C ASN A 82 4.38 0.00 6.50
N VAL A 83 4.34 -0.91 5.52
CA VAL A 83 3.17 -1.72 5.20
C VAL A 83 3.59 -3.19 5.18
N GLU A 84 2.94 -4.02 5.98
CA GLU A 84 3.33 -5.42 6.17
C GLU A 84 2.53 -6.39 5.32
N TYR A 85 1.31 -6.02 4.92
CA TYR A 85 0.37 -6.89 4.22
C TYR A 85 -0.07 -6.25 2.89
N PHE A 86 0.00 -7.03 1.82
CA PHE A 86 -0.43 -6.65 0.47
C PHE A 86 -1.58 -7.58 0.09
N ARG A 87 -2.80 -7.04 0.08
CA ARG A 87 -4.02 -7.79 -0.21
C ARG A 87 -4.44 -7.59 -1.66
N PHE A 88 -4.54 -8.71 -2.35
CA PHE A 88 -5.06 -8.84 -3.71
C PHE A 88 -6.42 -9.55 -3.68
N ASP A 89 -7.10 -9.61 -4.81
CA ASP A 89 -8.43 -10.26 -4.90
C ASP A 89 -8.37 -11.77 -4.62
N ASP A 90 -7.24 -12.41 -4.90
CA ASP A 90 -7.04 -13.86 -4.81
C ASP A 90 -6.19 -14.31 -3.61
N MET A 91 -5.35 -13.44 -3.05
CA MET A 91 -4.51 -13.77 -1.89
C MET A 91 -3.93 -12.55 -1.15
N ASP A 92 -3.45 -12.80 0.07
CA ASP A 92 -2.59 -11.87 0.82
C ASP A 92 -1.12 -12.30 0.65
N VAL A 93 -0.24 -11.33 0.47
CA VAL A 93 1.23 -11.48 0.54
C VAL A 93 1.75 -10.63 1.69
N THR A 94 2.75 -11.11 2.41
CA THR A 94 3.39 -10.34 3.48
C THR A 94 4.76 -9.83 3.04
N ILE A 95 5.19 -8.70 3.59
CA ILE A 95 6.51 -8.13 3.31
C ILE A 95 7.65 -9.12 3.61
N TRP A 96 7.44 -10.06 4.55
CA TRP A 96 8.40 -11.08 4.95
C TRP A 96 8.58 -12.21 3.94
N GLU A 97 7.67 -12.37 2.99
CA GLU A 97 7.78 -13.31 1.87
C GLU A 97 8.61 -12.73 0.71
N LEU A 98 8.87 -11.42 0.75
CA LEU A 98 9.67 -10.71 -0.25
C LEU A 98 11.13 -10.64 0.18
N ALA A 99 12.03 -11.07 -0.70
CA ALA A 99 13.45 -10.82 -0.57
C ALA A 99 13.74 -9.33 -0.78
N ILE A 100 14.69 -8.79 0.00
CA ILE A 100 15.22 -7.45 -0.21
C ILE A 100 16.18 -7.50 -1.41
N VAL A 101 16.00 -6.59 -2.36
CA VAL A 101 16.79 -6.50 -3.61
C VAL A 101 17.44 -5.13 -3.79
#